data_AF-A0A550GXB0-F1
#
_entry.id   AF-A0A550GXB0-F1
#
_cell.length_a   1.000
_cell.length_b   1.000
_cell.length_c   1.000
_cell.angle_alpha   90.00
_cell.angle_beta   90.00
_cell.angle_gamma   90.00
#
_symmetry.space_group_name_H-M   'P 1'
#
loop_
_entity.id
_entity.type
_entity.pdbx_description
1 polymer ?
#
loop_
_entity_poly.entity_id
_entity_poly.type
_entity_poly.pdbx_seq_one_letter_code
_entity_poly.pdbx_strand_id
1 'polypeptide(L)'
;MYIDYTEEKKEAVELLKKQLQVEGELIGLYEALERESSNKALKRIVQMYRLDSQRHINILQAAIEVIQGEEVFIEDKKPLSETLRKHLEFEKEALDNANRLMGKTWVEENKGLKGLLQIWRDDEKRHHAALKELTSKPYFRLGTNDMVALFREEEFLEDRYRKSKAFKAKQE
;
A
#
# COMPACT_ATOMS: atom_id res chain seq x y z
N MET A 1 8.73 -18.51 -28.92
CA MET A 1 8.14 -17.17 -28.81
C MET A 1 8.83 -16.50 -27.63
N TYR A 2 9.82 -15.65 -27.92
CA TYR A 2 10.53 -14.93 -26.85
C TYR A 2 9.62 -13.80 -26.39
N ILE A 3 9.25 -13.84 -25.11
CA ILE A 3 8.59 -12.72 -24.45
C ILE A 3 9.60 -11.58 -24.42
N ASP A 4 9.30 -10.49 -25.14
CA ASP A 4 10.04 -9.24 -24.95
C ASP A 4 9.54 -8.60 -23.67
N TYR A 5 10.26 -8.87 -22.58
CA TYR A 5 10.01 -8.30 -21.25
C TYR A 5 9.91 -6.76 -21.25
N THR A 6 10.34 -6.08 -22.32
CA THR A 6 10.24 -4.64 -22.47
C THR A 6 8.82 -4.21 -22.85
N GLU A 7 8.13 -4.96 -23.72
CA GLU A 7 6.77 -4.64 -24.16
C GLU A 7 5.73 -4.95 -23.08
N GLU A 8 5.87 -6.08 -22.37
CA GLU A 8 4.99 -6.40 -21.23
C GLU A 8 5.09 -5.36 -20.10
N LYS A 9 6.29 -4.86 -19.82
CA LYS A 9 6.49 -3.79 -18.82
C LYS A 9 5.85 -2.48 -19.27
N LYS A 10 5.96 -2.14 -20.55
CA LYS A 10 5.29 -0.95 -21.11
C LYS A 10 3.78 -1.08 -20.98
N GLU A 11 3.21 -2.22 -21.34
CA GLU A 11 1.78 -2.49 -21.20
C GLU A 11 1.33 -2.35 -19.73
N ALA A 12 2.07 -2.96 -18.79
CA ALA A 12 1.78 -2.86 -17.37
C ALA A 12 1.79 -1.40 -16.88
N VAL A 13 2.80 -0.61 -17.27
CA VAL A 13 2.89 0.81 -16.91
C VAL A 13 1.70 1.60 -17.49
N GLU A 14 1.30 1.33 -18.73
CA GLU A 14 0.16 2.02 -19.34
C GLU A 14 -1.17 1.67 -18.66
N LEU A 15 -1.36 0.42 -18.21
CA LEU A 15 -2.52 0.03 -17.40
C LEU A 15 -2.55 0.77 -16.06
N LEU A 16 -1.40 0.84 -15.37
CA LEU A 16 -1.29 1.55 -14.09
C LEU A 16 -1.56 3.05 -14.25
N LYS A 17 -1.07 3.69 -15.32
CA LYS A 17 -1.36 5.09 -15.63
C LYS A 17 -2.83 5.35 -15.92
N LYS A 18 -3.52 4.44 -16.63
CA LYS A 18 -4.97 4.54 -16.82
C LYS A 18 -5.71 4.47 -15.48
N GLN A 19 -5.28 3.58 -14.57
CA GLN A 19 -5.87 3.52 -13.24
C GLN A 19 -5.61 4.80 -12.43
N LEU A 20 -4.42 5.42 -12.54
CA LEU A 20 -4.15 6.73 -11.92
C LEU A 20 -5.17 7.80 -12.35
N GLN A 21 -5.55 7.81 -13.63
CA GLN A 21 -6.57 8.74 -14.14
C GLN A 21 -7.93 8.47 -13.50
N VAL A 22 -8.34 7.20 -13.43
CA VAL A 22 -9.60 6.80 -12.78
C VAL A 22 -9.66 7.25 -11.32
N GLU A 23 -8.59 7.01 -10.54
CA GLU A 23 -8.55 7.45 -9.14
C GLU A 23 -8.58 8.98 -9.00
N GLY A 24 -7.94 9.69 -9.94
CA GLY A 24 -7.99 11.16 -10.00
C GLY A 24 -9.41 11.69 -10.28
N GLU A 25 -10.14 11.06 -11.20
CA GLU A 25 -11.54 11.39 -11.47
C GLU A 25 -12.43 11.13 -10.25
N LEU A 26 -12.23 10.01 -9.54
CA LEU A 26 -12.94 9.69 -8.30
C LEU A 26 -12.69 10.74 -7.21
N ILE A 27 -11.45 11.18 -7.03
CA ILE A 27 -11.13 12.29 -6.11
C ILE A 27 -11.95 13.54 -6.46
N GLY A 28 -11.99 13.93 -7.73
CA GLY A 28 -12.76 15.09 -8.20
C GLY A 28 -14.27 14.96 -7.89
N LEU A 29 -14.84 13.78 -8.11
CA LEU A 29 -16.25 13.50 -7.78
C LEU A 29 -16.51 13.63 -6.28
N TYR A 30 -15.64 13.08 -5.43
CA TYR A 30 -15.79 13.18 -3.98
C TYR A 30 -15.63 14.62 -3.48
N GLU A 31 -14.72 15.41 -4.05
CA GLU A 31 -14.55 16.83 -3.68
C GLU A 31 -15.75 17.69 -4.06
N ALA A 32 -16.41 17.39 -5.17
CA ALA A 32 -17.66 18.05 -5.55
C ALA A 32 -18.77 17.72 -4.53
N LEU A 33 -18.98 16.43 -4.25
CA LEU A 33 -19.99 15.96 -3.31
C LEU A 33 -19.76 16.50 -1.88
N GLU A 34 -18.51 16.57 -1.44
CA GLU A 34 -18.14 17.12 -0.14
C GLU A 34 -18.50 18.61 -0.04
N ARG A 35 -18.28 19.38 -1.10
CA ARG A 35 -18.61 20.82 -1.15
C ARG A 35 -20.11 21.07 -1.11
N GLU A 36 -20.90 20.27 -1.80
CA GLU A 36 -22.36 20.41 -1.90
C GLU A 36 -23.10 20.03 -0.61
N SER A 37 -22.58 19.07 0.14
CA SER A 37 -23.21 18.65 1.40
C SER A 37 -23.06 19.72 2.49
N SER A 38 -24.09 19.94 3.30
CA SER A 38 -23.99 20.69 4.56
C SER A 38 -23.86 19.76 5.79
N ASN A 39 -24.08 18.46 5.61
CA ASN A 39 -24.05 17.46 6.68
C ASN A 39 -22.61 17.05 6.99
N LYS A 40 -22.16 17.37 8.21
CA LYS A 40 -20.79 17.10 8.67
C LYS A 40 -20.42 15.61 8.62
N ALA A 41 -21.32 14.71 9.02
CA ALA A 41 -21.05 13.27 9.02
C ALA A 41 -20.88 12.75 7.59
N LEU A 42 -21.76 13.18 6.68
CA LEU A 42 -21.65 12.81 5.26
C LEU A 42 -20.34 13.33 4.65
N LYS A 43 -19.91 14.56 4.95
CA LYS A 43 -18.60 15.06 4.51
C LYS A 43 -17.46 14.16 4.97
N ARG A 44 -17.47 13.67 6.22
CA ARG A 44 -16.44 12.74 6.72
C ARG A 44 -16.44 11.41 5.98
N ILE A 45 -17.62 10.89 5.65
CA ILE A 45 -17.74 9.65 4.86
C ILE A 45 -17.16 9.87 3.45
N VAL A 46 -17.50 10.97 2.79
CA VAL A 46 -16.99 11.27 1.44
C VAL A 46 -15.47 11.50 1.47
N GLN A 47 -14.96 12.21 2.48
CA GLN A 47 -13.52 12.39 2.70
C GLN A 47 -12.78 11.06 2.87
N MET A 48 -13.37 10.08 3.56
CA MET A 48 -12.79 8.75 3.73
C MET A 48 -12.52 8.09 2.38
N TYR A 49 -13.51 8.06 1.48
CA TYR A 49 -13.34 7.48 0.14
C TYR A 49 -12.36 8.26 -0.73
N ARG A 50 -12.35 9.59 -0.62
CA ARG A 50 -11.35 10.42 -1.30
C ARG A 50 -9.92 10.08 -0.87
N LEU A 51 -9.70 9.90 0.42
CA LEU A 51 -8.40 9.53 0.97
C LEU A 51 -7.97 8.11 0.54
N ASP A 52 -8.93 7.19 0.39
CA ASP A 52 -8.66 5.85 -0.13
C ASP A 52 -8.24 5.88 -1.61
N SER A 53 -8.92 6.65 -2.47
CA SER A 53 -8.46 6.89 -3.85
C SER A 53 -7.07 7.54 -3.90
N GLN A 54 -6.78 8.49 -3.01
CA GLN A 54 -5.45 9.08 -2.91
C GLN A 54 -4.38 8.06 -2.49
N ARG A 55 -4.73 7.13 -1.59
CA ARG A 55 -3.87 6.02 -1.22
C ARG A 55 -3.61 5.10 -2.41
N HIS A 56 -4.62 4.77 -3.21
CA HIS A 56 -4.45 3.98 -4.43
C HIS A 56 -3.51 4.66 -5.42
N ILE A 57 -3.63 5.98 -5.62
CA ILE A 57 -2.69 6.75 -6.45
C ILE A 57 -1.24 6.55 -6.00
N ASN A 58 -0.98 6.63 -4.69
CA ASN A 58 0.38 6.46 -4.16
C ASN A 58 0.91 5.03 -4.39
N ILE A 59 0.05 4.02 -4.24
CA ILE A 59 0.42 2.61 -4.49
C ILE A 59 0.75 2.40 -5.98
N LEU A 60 -0.10 2.91 -6.88
CA LEU A 60 0.08 2.78 -8.33
C LEU A 60 1.33 3.50 -8.80
N GLN A 61 1.59 4.70 -8.27
CA GLN A 61 2.78 5.48 -8.59
C GLN A 61 4.06 4.78 -8.13
N ALA A 62 4.10 4.27 -6.89
CA ALA A 62 5.23 3.50 -6.39
C ALA A 62 5.47 2.22 -7.23
N ALA A 63 4.41 1.55 -7.67
CA ALA A 63 4.55 0.38 -8.55
C ALA A 63 5.15 0.74 -9.92
N ILE A 64 4.75 1.87 -10.51
CA ILE A 64 5.32 2.37 -11.77
C ILE A 64 6.82 2.65 -11.59
N GLU A 65 7.21 3.34 -10.52
CA GLU A 65 8.61 3.68 -10.23
C GLU A 65 9.49 2.42 -10.09
N VAL A 66 9.01 1.41 -9.35
CA VAL A 66 9.70 0.13 -9.21
C VAL A 66 9.83 -0.61 -10.55
N ILE A 67 8.79 -0.61 -11.39
CA ILE A 67 8.84 -1.20 -12.73
C ILE A 67 9.89 -0.48 -13.60
N GLN A 68 9.93 0.85 -13.52
CA GLN A 68 10.85 1.71 -14.26
C GLN A 68 12.30 1.63 -13.77
N GLY A 69 12.52 1.09 -12.57
CA GLY A 69 13.84 0.71 -12.08
C GLY A 69 14.27 1.40 -10.79
N GLU A 70 13.35 2.08 -10.10
CA GLU A 70 13.60 2.55 -8.73
C GLU A 70 13.84 1.34 -7.81
N GLU A 71 14.91 1.41 -7.02
CA GLU A 71 15.33 0.34 -6.11
C GLU A 71 15.07 0.79 -4.68
N VAL A 72 14.33 0.00 -3.89
CA VAL A 72 14.14 0.26 -2.46
C VAL A 72 15.00 -0.70 -1.65
N PHE A 73 16.01 -0.16 -0.98
CA PHE A 73 16.98 -0.92 -0.19
C PHE A 73 16.53 -1.04 1.28
N ILE A 74 17.21 -1.90 2.03
CA ILE A 74 16.98 -2.11 3.47
C ILE A 74 17.13 -0.80 4.25
N GLU A 75 18.07 0.04 3.84
CA GLU A 75 18.32 1.35 4.47
C GLU A 75 17.08 2.25 4.39
N ASP A 76 16.39 2.26 3.25
CA ASP A 76 15.17 3.03 3.01
C ASP A 76 13.98 2.46 3.81
N LYS A 77 13.98 1.15 4.07
CA LYS A 77 12.93 0.46 4.83
C LYS A 77 13.08 0.58 6.33
N LYS A 78 14.26 0.91 6.85
CA LYS A 78 14.52 0.91 8.29
C LYS A 78 13.65 1.93 9.05
N PRO A 79 13.55 3.21 8.62
CA PRO A 79 12.64 4.17 9.26
C PRO A 79 11.16 3.75 9.14
N LEU A 80 10.80 3.14 8.01
CA LEU A 80 9.45 2.60 7.80
C LEU A 80 9.16 1.48 8.80
N SER A 81 10.08 0.54 8.99
CA SER A 81 9.92 -0.61 9.89
C SER A 81 9.72 -0.17 11.35
N GLU A 82 10.46 0.85 11.81
CA GLU A 82 10.26 1.41 13.15
C GLU A 82 8.89 2.06 13.32
N THR A 83 8.43 2.78 12.30
CA THR A 83 7.11 3.41 12.28
C THR A 83 6.01 2.36 12.29
N LEU A 84 6.15 1.31 11.48
CA LEU A 84 5.18 0.22 11.36
C LEU A 84 5.09 -0.60 12.64
N ARG A 85 6.20 -0.82 13.35
CA ARG A 85 6.17 -1.50 14.66
C ARG A 85 5.26 -0.75 15.65
N LYS A 86 5.40 0.58 15.73
CA LYS A 86 4.53 1.43 16.57
C LYS A 86 3.08 1.42 16.07
N HIS A 87 2.89 1.41 14.75
CA HIS A 87 1.56 1.33 14.16
C HIS A 87 0.81 0.06 14.61
N LEU A 88 1.46 -1.11 14.52
CA LEU A 88 0.86 -2.39 14.94
C LEU A 88 0.52 -2.42 16.44
N GLU A 89 1.29 -1.71 17.28
CA GLU A 89 0.97 -1.55 18.71
C GLU A 89 -0.34 -0.76 18.90
N PHE A 90 -0.52 0.34 18.16
CA PHE A 90 -1.74 1.15 18.23
C PHE A 90 -2.96 0.45 17.63
N GLU A 91 -2.81 -0.33 16.56
CA GLU A 91 -3.91 -1.08 15.95
C GLU A 91 -4.56 -2.05 16.93
N LYS A 92 -3.78 -2.68 17.82
CA LYS A 92 -4.33 -3.57 18.84
C LYS A 92 -5.27 -2.83 19.78
N GLU A 93 -4.87 -1.65 20.24
CA GLU A 93 -5.72 -0.79 21.07
C GLU A 93 -6.95 -0.32 20.29
N ALA A 94 -6.78 0.07 19.02
CA ALA A 94 -7.87 0.48 18.14
C ALA A 94 -8.93 -0.63 17.98
N LEU A 95 -8.51 -1.88 17.78
CA LEU A 95 -9.40 -3.04 17.67
C LEU A 95 -10.17 -3.31 18.97
N ASP A 96 -9.50 -3.23 20.12
CA ASP A 96 -10.15 -3.39 21.43
C ASP A 96 -11.22 -2.30 21.65
N ASN A 97 -10.89 -1.06 21.30
CA ASN A 97 -11.81 0.08 21.38
C ASN A 97 -13.00 -0.08 20.43
N ALA A 98 -12.76 -0.52 19.18
CA ALA A 98 -13.80 -0.80 18.22
C ALA A 98 -14.77 -1.88 18.73
N ASN A 99 -14.25 -2.98 19.28
CA ASN A 99 -15.08 -4.06 19.83
C ASN A 99 -15.92 -3.59 21.03
N ARG A 100 -15.35 -2.76 21.91
CA ARG A 100 -16.08 -2.16 23.05
C ARG A 100 -17.21 -1.24 22.60
N LEU A 101 -16.98 -0.44 21.55
CA LEU A 101 -18.00 0.44 20.98
C LEU A 101 -19.11 -0.36 20.29
N MET A 102 -18.76 -1.39 19.53
CA MET A 102 -19.73 -2.27 18.88
C MET A 102 -20.66 -3.00 19.86
N GLY A 103 -20.23 -3.22 21.11
CA GLY A 103 -21.07 -3.81 22.15
C GLY A 103 -22.09 -2.86 22.80
N LYS A 104 -22.20 -1.60 22.35
CA LYS A 104 -23.12 -0.61 22.93
C LYS A 104 -24.49 -0.67 22.24
N THR A 105 -25.57 -0.67 23.03
CA THR A 105 -26.95 -0.75 22.51
C THR A 105 -27.29 0.35 21.50
N TRP A 106 -26.84 1.60 21.74
CA TRP A 106 -27.09 2.72 20.82
C TRP A 106 -26.38 2.58 19.46
N VAL A 107 -25.35 1.74 19.36
CA VAL A 107 -24.75 1.39 18.06
C VAL A 107 -25.67 0.46 17.29
N GLU A 108 -26.25 -0.54 17.96
CA GLU A 108 -27.19 -1.49 17.35
C GLU A 108 -28.47 -0.81 16.84
N GLU A 109 -28.93 0.23 17.53
CA GLU A 109 -30.10 1.03 17.15
C GLU A 109 -29.88 1.87 15.88
N ASN A 110 -28.62 2.16 15.51
CA ASN A 110 -28.28 2.96 14.33
C ASN A 110 -27.43 2.16 13.34
N LYS A 111 -28.10 1.57 12.35
CA LYS A 111 -27.45 0.73 11.31
C LYS A 111 -26.34 1.44 10.54
N GLY A 112 -26.48 2.74 10.27
CA GLY A 112 -25.46 3.51 9.55
C GLY A 112 -24.20 3.69 10.39
N LEU A 113 -24.37 4.09 11.65
CA LEU A 113 -23.28 4.18 12.63
C LEU A 113 -22.60 2.84 12.86
N LYS A 114 -23.37 1.77 13.04
CA LYS A 114 -22.85 0.40 13.14
C LYS A 114 -22.03 0.04 11.90
N GLY A 115 -22.51 0.40 10.71
CA GLY A 115 -21.77 0.21 9.46
C GLY A 115 -20.43 0.94 9.45
N LEU A 116 -20.38 2.20 9.89
CA LEU A 116 -19.13 2.99 9.96
C LEU A 116 -18.12 2.38 10.94
N LEU A 117 -18.58 1.98 12.13
CA LEU A 117 -17.72 1.32 13.12
C LEU A 117 -17.23 -0.06 12.63
N GLN A 118 -18.06 -0.75 11.86
CA GLN A 118 -17.69 -2.03 11.24
C GLN A 118 -16.61 -1.85 10.17
N ILE A 119 -16.75 -0.85 9.29
CA ILE A 119 -15.76 -0.49 8.27
C ILE A 119 -14.42 -0.19 8.93
N TRP A 120 -14.41 0.71 9.93
CA TRP A 120 -13.20 1.05 10.68
C TRP A 120 -12.52 -0.20 11.27
N ARG A 121 -13.27 -1.03 12.00
CA ARG A 121 -12.73 -2.27 12.59
C ARG A 121 -12.13 -3.22 11.55
N ASP A 122 -12.78 -3.36 10.39
CA ASP A 122 -12.32 -4.27 9.34
C ASP A 122 -11.14 -3.70 8.57
N ASP A 123 -11.01 -2.37 8.46
CA ASP A 123 -9.82 -1.71 7.94
C ASP A 123 -8.61 -1.95 8.85
N GLU A 124 -8.74 -1.78 10.18
CA GLU A 124 -7.62 -2.05 11.12
C GLU A 124 -7.12 -3.51 11.01
N LYS A 125 -8.03 -4.48 10.85
CA LYS A 125 -7.63 -5.89 10.62
C LYS A 125 -6.88 -6.09 9.30
N ARG A 126 -7.31 -5.40 8.24
CA ARG A 126 -6.69 -5.49 6.91
C ARG A 126 -5.32 -4.80 6.90
N HIS A 127 -5.19 -3.64 7.55
CA HIS A 127 -3.91 -2.93 7.69
C HIS A 127 -2.88 -3.78 8.42
N HIS A 128 -3.26 -4.38 9.55
CA HIS A 128 -2.40 -5.28 10.30
C HIS A 128 -1.78 -6.38 9.43
N ALA A 129 -2.59 -7.01 8.57
CA ALA A 129 -2.14 -8.06 7.68
C ALA A 129 -1.25 -7.52 6.55
N ALA A 130 -1.66 -6.44 5.89
CA ALA A 130 -0.95 -5.86 4.75
C ALA A 130 0.43 -5.32 5.13
N LEU A 131 0.56 -4.66 6.28
CA LEU A 131 1.82 -4.09 6.75
C LEU A 131 2.87 -5.15 7.07
N LYS A 132 2.43 -6.28 7.64
CA LYS A 132 3.30 -7.44 7.88
C LYS A 132 3.82 -8.05 6.57
N GLU A 133 3.01 -8.04 5.53
CA GLU A 133 3.40 -8.57 4.22
C GLU A 133 4.38 -7.63 3.50
N LEU A 134 4.09 -6.32 3.46
CA LEU A 134 4.90 -5.33 2.76
C LEU A 134 6.33 -5.18 3.32
N THR A 135 6.50 -5.40 4.63
CA THR A 135 7.81 -5.35 5.29
C THR A 135 8.66 -6.59 5.03
N SER A 136 8.05 -7.71 4.66
CA SER A 136 8.72 -9.00 4.49
C SER A 136 9.28 -9.27 3.09
N LYS A 137 8.97 -8.41 2.11
CA LYS A 137 9.32 -8.64 0.69
C LYS A 137 10.44 -7.71 0.22
N PRO A 138 11.45 -8.20 -0.53
CA PRO A 138 12.43 -7.35 -1.19
C PRO A 138 11.80 -6.64 -2.40
N TYR A 139 12.25 -5.40 -2.68
CA TYR A 139 11.77 -4.60 -3.82
C TYR A 139 12.85 -4.42 -4.90
N PHE A 140 13.96 -5.14 -4.82
CA PHE A 140 15.00 -5.19 -5.85
C PHE A 140 14.89 -6.48 -6.68
N ARG A 141 15.36 -6.43 -7.93
CA ARG A 141 15.18 -7.54 -8.89
C ARG A 141 16.07 -8.74 -8.53
N LEU A 142 15.44 -9.84 -8.17
CA LEU A 142 16.08 -11.16 -8.07
C LEU A 142 15.90 -11.90 -9.41
N GLY A 143 16.97 -12.47 -9.95
CA GLY A 143 16.89 -13.27 -11.16
C GLY A 143 16.07 -14.54 -10.92
N THR A 144 15.17 -14.89 -11.85
CA THR A 144 14.23 -16.02 -11.74
C THR A 144 14.90 -17.38 -11.54
N ASN A 145 16.21 -17.50 -11.82
CA ASN A 145 17.00 -18.73 -11.64
C ASN A 145 17.77 -18.78 -10.30
N ASP A 146 17.61 -17.81 -9.42
CA ASP A 146 18.39 -17.71 -8.18
C ASP A 146 17.66 -18.40 -7.02
N MET A 147 17.62 -19.74 -7.04
CA MET A 147 17.06 -20.57 -5.95
C MET A 147 17.72 -20.29 -4.58
N VAL A 148 18.93 -19.69 -4.58
CA VAL A 148 19.64 -19.25 -3.37
C VAL A 148 18.94 -18.05 -2.72
N ALA A 149 18.16 -17.27 -3.48
CA ALA A 149 17.42 -16.12 -2.99
C ALA A 149 16.17 -16.45 -2.18
N LEU A 150 15.64 -17.67 -2.30
CA LEU A 150 14.45 -18.11 -1.56
C LEU A 150 14.74 -18.48 -0.10
N PHE A 151 16.01 -18.73 0.26
CA PHE A 151 16.41 -19.30 1.57
C PHE A 151 17.41 -18.45 2.36
N ARG A 152 17.69 -17.22 1.94
CA ARG A 152 18.71 -16.35 2.55
C ARG A 152 18.10 -15.02 3.01
N GLU A 153 18.68 -14.43 4.04
CA GLU A 153 18.26 -13.14 4.61
C GLU A 153 18.39 -11.99 3.59
N GLU A 154 17.52 -10.98 3.72
CA GLU A 154 17.43 -9.85 2.79
C GLU A 154 18.77 -9.12 2.62
N GLU A 155 19.54 -8.96 3.70
CA GLU A 155 20.88 -8.32 3.70
C GLU A 155 21.85 -9.02 2.75
N PHE A 156 21.84 -10.35 2.71
CA PHE A 156 22.70 -11.13 1.82
C PHE A 156 22.33 -10.93 0.35
N LEU A 157 21.04 -10.79 0.06
CA LEU A 157 20.53 -10.61 -1.29
C LEU A 157 20.84 -9.20 -1.81
N GLU A 158 20.69 -8.19 -0.95
CA GLU A 158 21.05 -6.82 -1.29
C GLU A 158 22.55 -6.65 -1.54
N ASP A 159 23.42 -7.21 -0.68
CA ASP A 159 24.88 -7.15 -0.86
C ASP A 159 25.31 -7.81 -2.19
N ARG A 160 24.74 -8.97 -2.52
CA ARG A 160 24.98 -9.61 -3.84
C ARG A 160 24.51 -8.73 -4.99
N TYR A 161 23.33 -8.13 -4.88
CA TYR A 161 22.79 -7.26 -5.91
C TYR A 161 23.71 -6.06 -6.17
N ARG A 162 24.13 -5.36 -5.12
CA ARG A 162 25.06 -4.23 -5.18
C ARG A 162 26.39 -4.61 -5.82
N LYS A 163 26.96 -5.77 -5.43
CA LYS A 163 28.20 -6.31 -6.02
C LYS A 163 28.06 -6.62 -7.51
N SER A 164 26.95 -7.22 -7.93
CA SER A 164 26.68 -7.52 -9.35
C SER A 164 26.56 -6.23 -10.18
N LYS A 165 25.83 -5.23 -9.67
CA LYS A 165 25.68 -3.93 -10.33
C LYS A 165 27.01 -3.19 -10.45
N ALA A 166 27.81 -3.16 -9.39
CA ALA A 166 29.14 -2.55 -9.40
C ALA A 166 30.12 -3.25 -10.35
N PHE A 167 29.98 -4.58 -10.53
CA PHE A 167 30.78 -5.32 -11.50
C PHE A 167 30.40 -4.98 -12.95
N LYS A 168 29.11 -4.91 -13.27
CA LYS A 168 28.62 -4.52 -14.61
C LYS A 168 29.03 -3.09 -14.97
N ALA A 169 28.88 -2.15 -14.03
CA ALA A 169 29.27 -0.75 -14.24
C ALA A 169 30.78 -0.54 -14.41
N LYS A 170 31.63 -1.51 -14.06
CA LYS A 170 33.08 -1.48 -14.30
C LYS A 170 33.49 -2.09 -15.65
N GLN A 171 32.57 -2.75 -16.35
CA GLN A 171 32.78 -3.36 -17.66
C GLN A 171 32.24 -2.53 -18.82
N GLU A 172 31.50 -1.45 -18.52
CA GLU A 172 31.07 -0.40 -19.44
C GLU A 172 32.04 0.79 -19.39
#